data_AF-A0A6L3A1W6-F1
#
_entry.id   AF-A0A6L3A1W6-F1
#
_cell.length_a   1.000
_cell.length_b   1.000
_cell.length_c   1.000
_cell.angle_alpha   90.00
_cell.angle_beta   90.00
_cell.angle_gamma   90.00
#
_symmetry.space_group_name_H-M   'P 1'
#
loop_
_entity.id
_entity.type
_entity.pdbx_description
1 polymer ?
#
loop_
_entity_poly.entity_id
_entity_poly.type
_entity_poly.pdbx_seq_one_letter_code
_entity_poly.pdbx_strand_id
1 'polypeptide(L)'
;MDRNNLVIGVLSITAVVLLVGLFIVIQVQPPAYAAGMSVSGGDYIMTVGKVQSTPTQYPEELLYVIDVPESKLISYGFDYKSKRLHVTTQLDLKNMAAQTGGEPLPGDAAPNQPP
;
A
#
# COMPACT_ATOMS: atom_id res chain seq x y z
N MET A 1 47.29 -11.14 31.05
CA MET A 1 46.21 -11.14 30.03
C MET A 1 46.87 -11.22 28.67
N ASP A 2 46.52 -12.23 27.87
CA ASP A 2 47.17 -12.48 26.59
C ASP A 2 46.71 -11.47 25.53
N ARG A 3 47.65 -10.83 24.81
CA ARG A 3 47.35 -9.77 23.83
C ARG A 3 46.42 -10.27 22.73
N ASN A 4 46.55 -11.55 22.38
CA ASN A 4 45.74 -12.22 21.37
C ASN A 4 44.28 -12.32 21.79
N ASN A 5 44.00 -12.59 23.06
CA ASN A 5 42.62 -12.71 23.57
C ASN A 5 41.89 -11.37 23.53
N LEU A 6 42.62 -10.26 23.75
CA LEU A 6 42.06 -8.92 23.63
C LEU A 6 41.71 -8.58 22.18
N VAL A 7 42.59 -8.92 21.23
CA VAL A 7 42.34 -8.69 19.80
C VAL A 7 41.13 -9.50 19.32
N ILE A 8 41.02 -10.77 19.71
CA ILE A 8 39.88 -11.63 19.35
C ILE A 8 38.57 -11.05 19.91
N GLY A 9 38.58 -10.59 21.17
CA GLY A 9 37.41 -9.97 21.78
C GLY A 9 36.95 -8.72 21.03
N VAL A 10 37.87 -7.82 20.70
CA VAL A 10 37.55 -6.60 19.94
C VAL A 10 36.99 -6.94 18.56
N LEU A 11 37.63 -7.87 17.83
CA LEU A 11 37.21 -8.26 16.48
C LEU A 11 35.78 -8.84 16.49
N SER A 12 35.48 -9.70 17.49
CA SER A 12 34.16 -10.29 17.66
C SER A 12 33.08 -9.24 17.93
N ILE A 13 33.36 -8.25 18.79
CA ILE A 13 32.41 -7.18 19.09
C ILE A 13 32.15 -6.33 17.85
N THR A 14 33.20 -5.95 17.11
CA THR A 14 33.02 -5.20 15.86
C THR A 14 32.25 -5.98 14.81
N ALA A 15 32.46 -7.29 14.70
CA ALA A 15 31.72 -8.13 13.77
C ALA A 15 30.21 -8.17 14.11
N VAL A 16 29.85 -8.27 15.39
CA VAL A 16 28.45 -8.24 15.83
C VAL A 16 27.80 -6.88 15.55
N VAL A 17 28.50 -5.77 15.83
CA VAL A 17 27.98 -4.42 15.56
C VAL A 17 27.75 -4.22 14.05
N LEU A 18 28.71 -4.64 13.21
CA LEU A 18 28.56 -4.56 11.76
C LEU A 18 27.45 -5.47 11.24
N LEU A 19 27.30 -6.67 11.80
CA LEU A 19 26.23 -7.60 11.44
C LEU A 19 24.86 -6.99 11.73
N VAL A 20 24.66 -6.44 12.93
CA VAL A 20 23.40 -5.79 13.31
C VAL A 20 23.14 -4.57 12.43
N GLY A 21 24.16 -3.75 12.18
CA GLY A 21 24.07 -2.61 11.26
C GLY A 21 23.66 -3.03 9.86
N LEU A 22 24.23 -4.11 9.33
CA LEU A 22 23.89 -4.67 8.02
C LEU A 22 22.43 -5.16 8.00
N PHE A 23 21.98 -5.86 9.04
CA PHE A 23 20.58 -6.30 9.14
C PHE A 23 19.60 -5.12 9.14
N ILE A 24 19.93 -4.05 9.85
CA ILE A 24 19.10 -2.83 9.85
C ILE A 24 19.02 -2.25 8.45
N VAL A 25 20.16 -2.09 7.77
CA VAL A 25 20.21 -1.50 6.41
C VAL A 25 19.42 -2.34 5.39
N ILE A 26 19.53 -3.67 5.45
CA ILE A 26 18.79 -4.58 4.55
C ILE A 26 17.27 -4.46 4.75
N GLN A 27 16.81 -4.11 5.96
CA GLN A 27 15.39 -3.96 6.27
C GLN A 27 14.84 -2.56 5.93
N VAL A 28 15.69 -1.59 5.57
CA VAL A 28 15.23 -0.26 5.14
C VAL A 28 14.65 -0.37 3.73
N GLN A 29 13.32 -0.34 3.64
CA GLN A 29 12.57 -0.39 2.40
C GLN A 29 12.58 0.98 1.70
N PRO A 30 12.69 1.02 0.35
CA PRO A 30 12.52 2.27 -0.38
C PRO A 30 11.09 2.82 -0.14
N PRO A 31 10.95 4.14 0.06
CA PRO A 31 9.65 4.78 0.17
C PRO A 31 8.86 4.60 -1.13
N ALA A 32 7.54 4.42 -1.01
CA ALA A 32 6.65 4.44 -2.16
C ALA A 32 6.70 5.84 -2.80
N TYR A 33 7.20 5.95 -4.03
CA TYR A 33 7.52 7.24 -4.65
C TYR A 33 6.28 8.00 -5.15
N ALA A 34 5.20 7.28 -5.42
CA ALA A 34 4.00 7.82 -6.06
C ALA A 34 2.73 7.71 -5.19
N ALA A 35 2.84 7.37 -3.91
CA ALA A 35 1.67 7.24 -3.04
C ALA A 35 0.85 8.55 -3.01
N GLY A 36 -0.46 8.45 -3.28
CA GLY A 36 -1.37 9.58 -3.33
C GLY A 36 -1.40 10.31 -4.68
N MET A 37 -0.60 9.90 -5.66
CA MET A 37 -0.72 10.41 -7.02
C MET A 37 -1.99 9.86 -7.67
N SER A 38 -2.87 10.77 -8.07
CA SER A 38 -4.06 10.45 -8.86
C SER A 38 -3.98 11.13 -10.22
N VAL A 39 -4.50 10.44 -11.23
CA VAL A 39 -4.65 10.97 -12.58
C VAL A 39 -6.00 10.53 -13.10
N SER A 40 -6.76 11.45 -13.69
CA SER A 40 -7.93 11.10 -14.49
C SER A 40 -7.59 11.27 -15.97
N GLY A 41 -8.03 10.30 -16.77
CA GLY A 41 -7.80 10.28 -18.21
C GLY A 41 -8.96 9.60 -18.90
N GLY A 42 -9.73 10.37 -19.67
CA GLY A 42 -10.96 9.89 -20.30
C GLY A 42 -11.93 9.32 -19.26
N ASP A 43 -12.26 8.05 -19.43
CA ASP A 43 -13.23 7.32 -18.61
C ASP A 43 -12.62 6.59 -17.41
N TYR A 44 -11.32 6.78 -17.18
CA TYR A 44 -10.57 6.11 -16.12
C TYR A 44 -10.04 7.10 -15.10
N ILE A 45 -10.14 6.73 -13.82
CA ILE A 45 -9.46 7.40 -12.72
C ILE A 45 -8.46 6.41 -12.14
N MET A 46 -7.19 6.78 -12.15
CA MET A 46 -6.12 5.97 -11.59
C MET A 46 -5.58 6.64 -10.34
N THR A 47 -5.36 5.88 -9.28
CA THR A 47 -4.70 6.37 -8.07
C THR A 47 -3.72 5.34 -7.54
N VAL A 48 -2.56 5.82 -7.12
CA VAL A 48 -1.52 4.98 -6.54
C VAL A 48 -1.66 5.05 -5.02
N GLY A 49 -1.86 3.90 -4.39
CA GLY A 49 -1.91 3.77 -2.94
C GLY A 49 -0.82 2.86 -2.41
N LYS A 50 -0.68 2.90 -1.09
CA LYS A 50 0.25 2.05 -0.34
C LYS A 50 -0.58 1.27 0.67
N VAL A 51 -0.48 -0.06 0.65
CA VAL A 51 -1.07 -0.90 1.68
C VAL A 51 0.06 -1.43 2.57
N GLN A 52 -0.03 -1.10 3.86
CA GLN A 52 0.80 -1.73 4.89
C GLN A 52 -0.04 -2.79 5.59
N SER A 53 0.08 -4.03 5.14
CA SER A 53 -0.70 -5.16 5.67
C SER A 53 -0.25 -5.56 7.08
N THR A 54 1.03 -5.36 7.41
CA THR A 54 1.62 -5.65 8.74
C THR A 54 2.92 -4.85 8.91
N PRO A 55 3.33 -4.42 10.14
CA PRO A 55 4.59 -3.69 10.35
C PRO A 55 5.85 -4.40 9.85
N THR A 56 5.79 -5.72 9.69
CA THR A 56 6.88 -6.58 9.21
C THR A 56 6.75 -6.99 7.75
N GLN A 57 5.69 -6.55 7.06
CA GLN A 57 5.43 -6.88 5.67
C GLN A 57 5.73 -5.67 4.78
N TYR A 58 6.42 -5.96 3.67
CA TYR A 58 6.77 -5.03 2.61
C TYR A 58 5.53 -4.21 2.22
N PRO A 59 5.61 -2.87 2.12
CA PRO A 59 4.49 -2.09 1.66
C PRO A 59 4.27 -2.42 0.18
N GLU A 60 3.11 -2.98 -0.12
CA GLU A 60 2.73 -3.23 -1.50
C GLU A 60 2.24 -1.90 -2.09
N GLU A 61 2.85 -1.49 -3.21
CA GLU A 61 2.29 -0.43 -4.03
C GLU A 61 1.10 -1.00 -4.80
N LEU A 62 -0.05 -0.37 -4.61
CA LEU A 62 -1.27 -0.70 -5.32
C LEU A 62 -1.60 0.40 -6.31
N LEU A 63 -1.90 -0.01 -7.54
CA LEU A 63 -2.54 0.84 -8.54
C LEU A 63 -4.04 0.53 -8.52
N TYR A 64 -4.84 1.51 -8.12
CA TYR A 64 -6.29 1.45 -8.24
C TYR A 64 -6.71 2.10 -9.54
N VAL A 65 -7.55 1.41 -10.31
CA VAL A 65 -8.15 1.89 -11.54
C VAL A 65 -9.66 1.84 -11.37
N ILE A 66 -10.31 2.99 -11.48
CA ILE A 66 -11.75 3.13 -11.51
C ILE A 66 -12.15 3.33 -12.97
N ASP A 67 -12.89 2.37 -13.51
CA ASP A 67 -13.62 2.52 -14.77
C ASP A 67 -14.96 3.18 -14.43
N VAL A 68 -15.12 4.44 -14.84
CA VAL A 68 -16.31 5.25 -14.52
C VAL A 68 -17.54 4.74 -15.26
N PRO A 69 -17.52 4.48 -16.60
CA PRO A 69 -18.65 3.94 -17.34
C PRO A 69 -19.15 2.60 -16.81
N GLU A 70 -18.24 1.67 -16.52
CA GLU A 70 -18.63 0.35 -15.99
C GLU A 70 -18.90 0.39 -14.49
N SER A 71 -18.50 1.47 -13.81
CA SER A 71 -18.53 1.63 -12.35
C SER A 71 -17.81 0.47 -11.66
N LYS A 72 -16.59 0.17 -12.11
CA LYS A 72 -15.76 -0.90 -11.55
C LYS A 72 -14.48 -0.33 -10.99
N LEU A 73 -14.06 -0.85 -9.84
CA LEU A 73 -12.74 -0.63 -9.26
C LEU A 73 -11.93 -1.91 -9.44
N ILE A 74 -10.74 -1.77 -10.03
CA ILE A 74 -9.76 -2.84 -10.14
C ILE A 74 -8.50 -2.38 -9.41
N SER A 75 -7.99 -3.17 -8.48
CA SER A 75 -6.70 -2.95 -7.84
C SER A 75 -5.66 -3.90 -8.41
N TYR A 76 -4.49 -3.36 -8.70
CA TYR A 76 -3.32 -4.10 -9.14
C TYR A 76 -2.21 -3.97 -8.12
N GLY A 77 -1.63 -5.09 -7.70
CA GLY A 77 -0.39 -5.12 -6.93
C GLY A 77 0.81 -5.22 -7.86
N PHE A 78 1.88 -4.51 -7.55
CA PHE A 78 3.15 -4.67 -8.24
C PHE A 78 4.06 -5.65 -7.51
N ASP A 79 4.39 -6.78 -8.15
CA ASP A 79 5.41 -7.71 -7.62
C ASP A 79 6.79 -7.28 -8.12
N TYR A 80 7.60 -6.76 -7.20
CA TYR A 80 8.97 -6.30 -7.47
C TYR A 80 9.93 -7.42 -7.88
N LYS A 81 9.68 -8.67 -7.50
CA LYS A 81 10.54 -9.81 -7.86
C LYS A 81 10.30 -10.22 -9.31
N SER A 82 9.04 -10.36 -9.69
CA SER A 82 8.67 -10.74 -11.05
C SER A 82 8.58 -9.55 -12.02
N LYS A 83 8.56 -8.31 -11.51
CA LYS A 83 8.33 -7.07 -12.27
C LYS A 83 7.02 -7.09 -13.06
N ARG A 84 5.97 -7.63 -12.45
CA ARG A 84 4.64 -7.77 -13.08
C ARG A 84 3.57 -7.17 -12.19
N LEU A 85 2.59 -6.55 -12.85
CA LEU A 85 1.31 -6.24 -12.23
C LEU A 85 0.47 -7.51 -12.18
N HIS A 86 -0.18 -7.74 -11.03
CA HIS A 86 -1.19 -8.77 -10.88
C HIS A 86 -2.47 -8.12 -10.35
N VAL A 87 -3.62 -8.63 -10.76
CA VAL A 87 -4.91 -8.17 -10.23
C VAL A 87 -5.03 -8.68 -8.81
N THR A 88 -5.27 -7.77 -7.88
CA THR A 88 -5.47 -8.10 -6.46
C THR A 88 -6.96 -8.24 -6.18
N THR A 89 -7.75 -7.23 -6.57
CA THR A 89 -9.19 -7.20 -6.32
C THR A 89 -9.91 -6.57 -7.51
N GLN A 90 -11.12 -7.07 -7.77
CA GLN A 90 -12.06 -6.46 -8.69
C GLN A 90 -13.40 -6.27 -7.96
N LEU A 91 -13.94 -5.07 -8.04
CA LEU A 91 -15.08 -4.65 -7.25
C LEU A 91 -16.05 -3.88 -8.14
N ASP A 92 -17.31 -4.29 -8.11
CA ASP A 92 -18.39 -3.57 -8.79
C ASP A 92 -18.96 -2.51 -7.84
N LEU A 93 -18.77 -1.24 -8.18
CA LEU A 93 -19.16 -0.12 -7.34
C LEU A 93 -20.68 0.03 -7.24
N LYS A 94 -21.44 -0.47 -8.23
CA LYS A 94 -22.91 -0.43 -8.21
C LYS A 94 -23.46 -1.29 -7.08
N ASN A 95 -22.83 -2.44 -6.86
CA ASN A 95 -23.21 -3.39 -5.81
C ASN A 95 -22.76 -2.94 -4.42
N MET A 96 -21.78 -2.03 -4.34
CA MET A 96 -21.36 -1.42 -3.08
C MET A 96 -22.26 -0.28 -2.63
N ALA A 97 -22.67 0.59 -3.55
CA ALA A 97 -23.55 1.72 -3.23
C ALA A 97 -24.86 1.26 -2.57
N ALA A 98 -25.38 0.10 -2.99
CA ALA A 98 -26.55 -0.55 -2.41
C ALA A 98 -26.32 -1.10 -0.99
N GLN A 99 -25.08 -1.48 -0.64
CA GLN A 99 -24.72 -2.01 0.68
C GLN A 99 -24.36 -0.92 1.69
N THR A 100 -23.84 0.22 1.24
CA THR A 100 -23.59 1.39 2.09
C THR A 100 -24.84 2.21 2.42
N GLY A 101 -26.03 1.78 1.97
CA GLY A 101 -27.35 2.27 2.37
C GLY A 101 -27.31 3.70 2.86
N GLY A 102 -27.11 4.63 1.93
CA GLY A 102 -26.84 6.03 2.26
C GLY A 102 -27.88 6.55 3.24
N GLU A 103 -27.48 6.70 4.51
CA GLU A 103 -28.17 7.61 5.39
C GLU A 103 -28.07 8.98 4.71
N PRO A 104 -29.19 9.62 4.36
CA PRO A 104 -29.16 10.89 3.68
C PRO A 104 -28.32 11.85 4.52
N LEU A 105 -27.41 12.59 3.87
CA LEU A 105 -26.64 13.61 4.55
C LEU A 105 -27.62 14.54 5.28
N PRO A 106 -27.34 14.97 6.53
CA PRO A 106 -28.20 15.88 7.24
C PRO A 106 -28.39 17.18 6.42
N GLY A 107 -29.51 17.28 5.69
CA GLY A 107 -29.76 18.38 4.74
C GLY A 107 -30.49 17.98 3.46
N ASP A 108 -30.51 16.70 3.08
CA ASP A 108 -31.29 16.25 1.91
C ASP A 108 -32.76 16.08 2.30
N ALA A 109 -33.48 17.20 2.32
CA ALA A 109 -34.93 17.21 2.48
C ALA A 109 -35.59 16.44 1.33
N ALA A 110 -36.37 15.41 1.66
CA ALA A 110 -37.20 14.70 0.70
C ALA A 110 -38.19 15.68 0.04
N PRO A 111 -38.17 15.86 -1.29
CA PRO A 111 -39.17 16.67 -1.95
C PRO A 111 -40.48 15.87 -2.07
N ASN A 112 -41.51 16.38 -1.39
CA ASN A 112 -42.93 16.25 -1.71
C ASN A 112 -43.58 14.88 -1.50
N GLN A 113 -44.28 14.75 -0.36
CA GLN A 113 -45.41 13.83 -0.22
C GLN A 113 -46.70 14.62 -0.56
N PRO A 114 -47.51 14.20 -1.56
CA PRO A 114 -48.77 14.88 -1.89
C PRO A 114 -49.85 14.65 -0.82
N PRO A 115 -50.88 15.53 -0.75
CA PRO A 115 -51.82 15.66 0.37
C PRO A 115 -52.71 14.46 0.62
#